data_AF-A0A429XDW9-F1
#
_entry.id   AF-A0A429XDW9-F1
#
_cell.length_a   1.000
_cell.length_b   1.000
_cell.length_c   1.000
_cell.angle_alpha   90.00
_cell.angle_beta   90.00
_cell.angle_gamma   90.00
#
_symmetry.space_group_name_H-M   'P 1'
#
loop_
_entity.id
_entity.type
_entity.pdbx_description
1 polymer ?
#
loop_
_entity_poly.entity_id
_entity_poly.type
_entity_poly.pdbx_seq_one_letter_code
_entity_poly.pdbx_strand_id
1 'polypeptide(L)'
;MKNRKGRMDESILVCVYYGPNGERLIKRGAKMANMLDCPFYILTVDPLPYDDFDADKSGYVDRWEELADELGAEEFILMDNEKRPTAKAIAEVAHKYNITQIVIGQTAQNRWEEITKGSFVNVLLRVMSFIDIHIVSFDREVHTEEDSSFEGGVRCFLLKEEGDYVLSFSCIRDICYEGIFYKEIGTDFNNGIFRYVHNGKTYQVQVHDNKITEPLKTPGNVKFYGEKKPKG
;
A
#
# COMPACT_ATOMS: atom_id res chain seq x y z
N MET A 1 -3.29 39.60 -12.34
CA MET A 1 -4.27 39.34 -11.27
C MET A 1 -3.90 38.06 -10.55
N LYS A 2 -3.83 38.05 -9.22
CA LYS A 2 -3.74 36.82 -8.41
C LYS A 2 -5.16 36.27 -8.26
N ASN A 3 -5.45 35.10 -8.83
CA ASN A 3 -6.68 34.37 -8.56
C ASN A 3 -6.70 34.04 -7.07
N ARG A 4 -7.59 34.67 -6.31
CA ARG A 4 -7.97 34.19 -4.98
C ARG A 4 -8.86 32.97 -5.21
N LYS A 5 -8.26 31.78 -5.22
CA LYS A 5 -9.03 30.54 -5.04
C LYS A 5 -9.71 30.69 -3.67
N GLY A 6 -11.04 30.65 -3.63
CA GLY A 6 -11.74 30.47 -2.38
C GLY A 6 -11.39 29.09 -1.87
N ARG A 7 -10.91 28.99 -0.62
CA ARG A 7 -10.77 27.72 0.09
C ARG A 7 -12.12 27.00 -0.03
N MET A 8 -12.13 25.85 -0.70
CA MET A 8 -13.32 25.01 -0.71
C MET A 8 -13.48 24.43 0.70
N ASP A 9 -14.70 24.43 1.25
CA ASP A 9 -15.02 23.75 2.53
C ASP A 9 -15.05 22.23 2.32
N GLU A 10 -13.96 21.69 1.77
CA GLU A 10 -13.76 20.28 1.54
C GLU A 10 -12.78 19.73 2.57
N SER A 11 -12.85 18.44 2.82
CA SER A 11 -11.87 17.73 3.61
C SER A 11 -11.80 16.27 3.17
N ILE A 12 -10.59 15.79 2.91
CA ILE A 12 -10.36 14.45 2.37
C ILE A 12 -9.85 13.50 3.46
N LEU A 13 -10.44 12.32 3.56
CA LEU A 13 -9.91 11.20 4.33
C LEU A 13 -9.43 10.09 3.41
N VAL A 14 -8.15 9.73 3.49
CA VAL A 14 -7.58 8.61 2.75
C VAL A 14 -7.56 7.38 3.66
N CYS A 15 -8.37 6.38 3.35
CA CYS A 15 -8.37 5.12 4.10
C CYS A 15 -7.40 4.15 3.43
N VAL A 16 -6.31 3.82 4.12
CA VAL A 16 -5.28 2.90 3.65
C VAL A 16 -5.39 1.55 4.36
N TYR A 17 -4.92 0.51 3.68
CA TYR A 17 -4.84 -0.85 4.22
C TYR A 17 -3.53 -1.49 3.78
N TYR A 18 -3.05 -2.47 4.54
CA TYR A 18 -1.78 -3.13 4.31
C TYR A 18 -1.68 -3.73 2.91
N GLY A 19 -0.57 -3.46 2.24
CA GLY A 19 -0.29 -3.93 0.89
C GLY A 19 0.46 -2.93 0.02
N PRO A 20 0.78 -3.30 -1.23
CA PRO A 20 1.71 -2.55 -2.09
C PRO A 20 1.18 -1.18 -2.56
N ASN A 21 -0.11 -0.91 -2.36
CA ASN A 21 -0.77 0.26 -2.92
C ASN A 21 -1.00 1.41 -1.92
N GLY A 22 -0.71 1.21 -0.62
CA GLY A 22 -0.98 2.21 0.42
C GLY A 22 -0.34 3.57 0.12
N GLU A 23 0.95 3.60 -0.19
CA GLU A 23 1.64 4.85 -0.54
C GLU A 23 1.08 5.54 -1.79
N ARG A 24 0.72 4.76 -2.82
CA ARG A 24 0.16 5.30 -4.07
C ARG A 24 -1.20 5.94 -3.80
N LEU A 25 -1.99 5.35 -2.91
CA LEU A 25 -3.27 5.88 -2.47
C LEU A 25 -3.12 7.17 -1.68
N ILE A 26 -2.17 7.21 -0.74
CA ILE A 26 -1.85 8.43 0.03
C ILE A 26 -1.43 9.56 -0.93
N LYS A 27 -0.47 9.30 -1.83
CA LYS A 27 -0.01 10.29 -2.82
C LYS A 27 -1.16 10.76 -3.73
N ARG A 28 -2.08 9.87 -4.09
CA ARG A 28 -3.27 10.22 -4.88
C ARG A 28 -4.23 11.11 -4.08
N GLY A 29 -4.50 10.78 -2.82
CA GLY A 29 -5.31 11.56 -1.90
C GLY A 29 -4.76 12.96 -1.68
N ALA A 30 -3.47 13.06 -1.34
CA ALA A 30 -2.78 14.34 -1.18
C ALA A 30 -2.85 15.20 -2.44
N LYS A 31 -2.72 14.59 -3.64
CA LYS A 31 -2.88 15.32 -4.91
C LYS A 31 -4.30 15.88 -5.08
N MET A 32 -5.33 15.11 -4.71
CA MET A 32 -6.73 15.58 -4.78
C MET A 32 -6.96 16.74 -3.79
N ALA A 33 -6.46 16.61 -2.57
CA ALA A 33 -6.56 17.64 -1.55
C ALA A 33 -5.90 18.96 -1.98
N ASN A 34 -4.68 18.87 -2.54
CA ASN A 34 -3.97 20.00 -3.13
C ASN A 34 -4.71 20.65 -4.30
N MET A 35 -5.40 19.86 -5.14
CA MET A 35 -6.18 20.40 -6.26
C MET A 35 -7.38 21.22 -5.76
N LEU A 36 -8.04 20.74 -4.71
CA LEU A 36 -9.19 21.36 -4.05
C LEU A 36 -8.81 22.47 -3.04
N ASP A 37 -7.51 22.60 -2.74
CA ASP A 37 -7.00 23.56 -1.74
C ASP A 37 -7.64 23.33 -0.36
N CYS A 38 -7.59 22.08 0.11
CA CYS A 38 -8.30 21.61 1.29
C CYS A 38 -7.43 20.66 2.15
N PRO A 39 -7.72 20.51 3.46
CA PRO A 39 -6.99 19.58 4.33
C PRO A 39 -7.24 18.13 3.95
N PHE A 40 -6.28 17.27 4.28
CA PHE A 40 -6.45 15.83 4.20
C PHE A 40 -5.87 15.08 5.38
N TYR A 41 -6.46 13.92 5.63
CA TYR A 41 -6.15 13.02 6.72
C TYR A 41 -5.90 11.63 6.17
N ILE A 42 -5.12 10.83 6.88
CA ILE A 42 -4.86 9.43 6.53
C ILE A 42 -5.36 8.57 7.68
N LEU A 43 -6.06 7.48 7.36
CA LEU A 43 -6.59 6.54 8.34
C LEU A 43 -6.21 5.11 7.98
N THR A 44 -5.73 4.39 8.98
CA THR A 44 -5.65 2.93 8.97
C THR A 44 -6.39 2.37 10.17
N VAL A 45 -7.10 1.26 9.99
CA VAL A 45 -7.89 0.59 11.04
C VAL A 45 -7.44 -0.85 11.14
N ASP A 46 -7.04 -1.30 12.32
CA ASP A 46 -6.63 -2.67 12.58
C ASP A 46 -7.32 -3.24 13.84
N PRO A 47 -7.81 -4.49 13.81
CA PRO A 47 -8.40 -5.14 14.98
C PRO A 47 -7.38 -5.55 16.05
N LEU A 48 -6.09 -5.66 15.71
CA LEU A 48 -5.01 -5.93 16.65
C LEU A 48 -4.50 -4.62 17.26
N PRO A 49 -4.02 -4.63 18.51
CA PRO A 49 -3.26 -3.51 19.04
C PRO A 49 -1.92 -3.39 18.30
N TYR A 50 -1.38 -2.18 18.22
CA TYR A 50 -0.11 -1.92 17.52
C TYR A 50 1.05 -2.76 18.08
N ASP A 51 1.08 -2.98 19.40
CA ASP A 51 2.09 -3.80 20.07
C ASP A 51 2.11 -5.28 19.58
N ASP A 52 1.00 -5.76 19.01
CA ASP A 52 0.86 -7.12 18.48
C ASP A 52 1.07 -7.18 16.95
N PHE A 53 1.47 -6.07 16.31
CA PHE A 53 1.73 -6.07 14.87
C PHE A 53 2.99 -6.88 14.53
N ASP A 54 2.94 -7.60 13.42
CA ASP A 54 4.14 -8.16 12.81
C ASP A 54 5.03 -7.04 12.22
N ALA A 55 6.29 -7.37 11.93
CA ALA A 55 7.27 -6.42 11.43
C ALA A 55 6.88 -5.76 10.10
N ASP A 56 6.07 -6.45 9.28
CA ASP A 56 5.62 -5.92 8.00
C ASP A 56 4.54 -4.85 8.23
N LYS A 57 3.54 -5.15 9.07
CA LYS A 57 2.49 -4.20 9.45
C LYS A 57 3.05 -2.96 10.13
N SER A 58 3.95 -3.12 11.10
CA SER A 58 4.60 -1.98 11.75
C SER A 58 5.36 -1.14 10.73
N GLY A 59 6.12 -1.79 9.84
CA GLY A 59 6.84 -1.10 8.76
C GLY A 59 5.94 -0.33 7.79
N TYR A 60 4.72 -0.82 7.49
CA TYR A 60 3.74 -0.07 6.72
C TYR A 60 3.26 1.19 7.45
N VAL A 61 2.93 1.06 8.74
CA VAL A 61 2.45 2.17 9.56
C VAL A 61 3.51 3.26 9.65
N ASP A 62 4.72 2.89 10.06
CA ASP A 62 5.84 3.83 10.19
C ASP A 62 6.10 4.56 8.87
N ARG A 63 6.07 3.83 7.75
CA ARG A 63 6.28 4.42 6.43
C ARG A 63 5.14 5.37 6.01
N TRP A 64 3.91 5.07 6.38
CA TRP A 64 2.77 5.94 6.06
C TRP A 64 2.73 7.18 6.94
N GLU A 65 3.16 7.08 8.20
CA GLU A 65 3.31 8.22 9.10
C GLU A 65 4.39 9.19 8.56
N GLU A 66 5.57 8.68 8.19
CA GLU A 66 6.60 9.48 7.51
C GLU A 66 6.05 10.16 6.24
N LEU A 67 5.31 9.40 5.43
CA LEU A 67 4.75 9.93 4.19
C LEU A 67 3.64 10.97 4.43
N ALA A 68 2.91 10.86 5.54
CA ALA A 68 1.92 11.84 5.97
C ALA A 68 2.59 13.19 6.23
N ASP A 69 3.68 13.19 6.98
CA ASP A 69 4.49 14.37 7.27
C ASP A 69 5.10 14.97 6.00
N GLU A 70 5.69 14.12 5.13
CA GLU A 70 6.27 14.56 3.84
C GLU A 70 5.26 15.29 2.95
N LEU A 71 3.99 14.88 2.99
CA LEU A 71 2.92 15.40 2.14
C LEU A 71 2.07 16.48 2.82
N GLY A 72 2.34 16.80 4.09
CA GLY A 72 1.58 17.79 4.85
C GLY A 72 0.15 17.36 5.14
N ALA A 73 -0.06 16.08 5.49
CA ALA A 73 -1.33 15.65 6.07
C ALA A 73 -1.59 16.38 7.40
N GLU A 74 -2.85 16.65 7.71
CA GLU A 74 -3.22 17.22 9.01
C GLU A 74 -3.03 16.21 10.15
N GLU A 75 -3.32 14.93 9.89
CA GLU A 75 -3.12 13.85 10.85
C GLU A 75 -2.99 12.49 10.14
N PHE A 76 -2.09 11.65 10.65
CA PHE A 76 -2.09 10.21 10.41
C PHE A 76 -2.76 9.52 11.59
N ILE A 77 -3.87 8.81 11.32
CA ILE A 77 -4.74 8.23 12.33
C ILE A 77 -4.60 6.71 12.26
N LEU A 78 -4.01 6.13 13.31
CA LEU A 78 -4.00 4.69 13.56
C LEU A 78 -5.11 4.36 14.56
N MET A 79 -6.14 3.64 14.11
CA MET A 79 -7.14 3.03 14.99
C MET A 79 -6.81 1.55 15.18
N ASP A 80 -6.00 1.27 16.18
CA ASP A 80 -5.66 -0.10 16.58
C ASP A 80 -6.64 -0.66 17.62
N ASN A 81 -6.59 -1.97 17.85
CA ASN A 81 -7.49 -2.70 18.76
C ASN A 81 -8.99 -2.45 18.44
N GLU A 82 -9.31 -2.14 17.19
CA GLU A 82 -10.65 -1.76 16.77
C GLU A 82 -11.48 -2.99 16.39
N LYS A 83 -12.33 -3.43 17.31
CA LYS A 83 -13.17 -4.62 17.14
C LYS A 83 -14.46 -4.35 16.36
N ARG A 84 -14.85 -3.09 16.19
CA ARG A 84 -16.03 -2.71 15.41
C ARG A 84 -15.73 -2.87 13.92
N PRO A 85 -16.77 -3.01 13.08
CA PRO A 85 -16.57 -2.99 11.63
C PRO A 85 -15.83 -1.73 11.17
N THR A 86 -14.84 -1.88 10.30
CA THR A 86 -14.02 -0.77 9.75
C THR A 86 -14.85 0.40 9.23
N ALA A 87 -16.02 0.13 8.63
CA ALA A 87 -16.92 1.17 8.17
C ALA A 87 -17.45 2.10 9.30
N LYS A 88 -17.65 1.57 10.51
CA LYS A 88 -18.03 2.38 11.68
C LYS A 88 -16.87 3.22 12.19
N ALA A 89 -15.66 2.66 12.20
CA ALA A 89 -14.45 3.38 12.57
C ALA A 89 -14.18 4.55 11.61
N ILE A 90 -14.28 4.29 10.31
CA ILE A 90 -14.21 5.33 9.26
C ILE A 90 -15.27 6.40 9.47
N ALA A 91 -16.52 6.03 9.76
CA ALA A 91 -17.59 6.99 9.98
C ALA A 91 -17.37 7.88 11.22
N GLU A 92 -16.78 7.32 12.28
CA GLU A 92 -16.40 8.09 13.47
C GLU A 92 -15.35 9.14 13.15
N VAL A 93 -14.29 8.76 12.43
CA VAL A 93 -13.26 9.69 11.96
C VAL A 93 -13.86 10.73 11.03
N ALA A 94 -14.67 10.30 10.07
CA ALA A 94 -15.31 11.18 9.11
C ALA A 94 -16.14 12.26 9.81
N HIS A 95 -16.90 11.89 10.84
CA HIS A 95 -17.67 12.85 11.62
C HIS A 95 -16.77 13.78 12.45
N LYS A 96 -15.75 13.23 13.13
CA LYS A 96 -14.83 14.00 13.98
C LYS A 96 -14.11 15.12 13.22
N TYR A 97 -13.68 14.85 11.99
CA TYR A 97 -12.90 15.78 11.18
C TYR A 97 -13.71 16.51 10.10
N ASN A 98 -15.05 16.37 10.11
CA ASN A 98 -15.95 16.95 9.09
C ASN A 98 -15.52 16.61 7.66
N ILE A 99 -15.19 15.32 7.44
CA ILE A 99 -14.76 14.81 6.15
C ILE A 99 -15.92 14.89 5.16
N THR A 100 -15.65 15.47 3.99
CA THR A 100 -16.61 15.58 2.88
C THR A 100 -16.34 14.56 1.79
N GLN A 101 -15.10 14.04 1.70
CA GLN A 101 -14.70 13.07 0.70
C GLN A 101 -13.81 11.98 1.29
N ILE A 102 -14.08 10.73 0.94
CA ILE A 102 -13.29 9.56 1.37
C ILE A 102 -12.64 8.92 0.15
N VAL A 103 -11.36 8.60 0.27
CA VAL A 103 -10.57 7.94 -0.77
C VAL A 103 -10.23 6.53 -0.29
N ILE A 104 -10.60 5.53 -1.08
CA ILE A 104 -10.31 4.12 -0.80
C ILE A 104 -9.68 3.43 -2.02
N GLY A 105 -8.83 2.45 -1.79
CA GLY A 105 -8.26 1.62 -2.85
C GLY A 105 -9.23 0.51 -3.28
N GLN A 106 -9.34 0.23 -4.58
CA GLN A 106 -10.19 -0.86 -5.10
C GLN A 106 -9.82 -2.24 -4.51
N THR A 107 -8.52 -2.54 -4.36
CA THR A 107 -8.09 -3.81 -3.74
C THR A 107 -8.48 -3.89 -2.26
N ALA A 108 -8.43 -2.77 -1.53
CA ALA A 108 -8.83 -2.70 -0.13
C ALA A 108 -10.35 -2.88 0.02
N GLN A 109 -11.14 -2.30 -0.91
CA GLN A 109 -12.57 -2.55 -1.00
C GLN A 109 -12.86 -4.05 -1.13
N ASN A 110 -12.25 -4.75 -2.08
CA ASN A 110 -12.48 -6.19 -2.27
C ASN A 110 -12.10 -7.00 -1.01
N ARG A 111 -10.97 -6.70 -0.37
CA ARG A 111 -10.58 -7.36 0.89
C ARG A 111 -11.59 -7.09 2.02
N TRP A 112 -12.07 -5.86 2.16
CA TRP A 112 -13.12 -5.56 3.15
C TRP A 112 -14.47 -6.18 2.79
N GLU A 113 -14.77 -6.39 1.51
CA GLU A 113 -15.94 -7.14 1.02
C GLU A 113 -15.81 -8.66 1.20
N GLU A 114 -14.60 -9.20 1.31
CA GLU A 114 -14.37 -10.59 1.70
C GLU A 114 -14.55 -10.76 3.22
N ILE A 115 -14.10 -9.78 4.00
CA ILE A 115 -14.21 -9.78 5.47
C ILE A 115 -15.66 -9.51 5.93
N THR A 116 -16.36 -8.61 5.25
CA THR A 116 -17.78 -8.32 5.51
C THR A 116 -18.64 -9.19 4.60
N LYS A 117 -19.69 -9.84 5.10
CA LYS A 117 -20.61 -10.66 4.26
C LYS A 117 -21.50 -9.78 3.34
N GLY A 118 -20.93 -8.83 2.61
CA GLY A 118 -21.64 -7.83 1.79
C GLY A 118 -20.71 -6.73 1.26
N SER A 119 -21.26 -5.78 0.50
CA SER A 119 -20.46 -4.68 -0.07
C SER A 119 -20.08 -3.63 0.99
N PHE A 120 -18.79 -3.43 1.20
CA PHE A 120 -18.20 -2.46 2.12
C PHE A 120 -18.64 -1.03 1.79
N VAL A 121 -18.68 -0.68 0.50
CA VAL A 121 -19.15 0.63 0.02
C VAL A 121 -20.61 0.85 0.41
N ASN A 122 -21.45 -0.17 0.26
CA ASN A 122 -22.86 -0.06 0.66
C ASN A 122 -23.02 0.13 2.17
N VAL A 123 -22.13 -0.46 2.99
CA VAL A 123 -22.12 -0.19 4.44
C VAL A 123 -21.71 1.25 4.71
N LEU A 124 -20.64 1.76 4.08
CA LEU A 124 -20.22 3.16 4.22
C LEU A 124 -21.33 4.14 3.83
N LEU A 125 -21.97 3.93 2.67
CA LEU A 125 -23.07 4.76 2.18
C LEU A 125 -24.31 4.74 3.10
N ARG A 126 -24.52 3.66 3.86
CA ARG A 126 -25.61 3.59 4.86
C ARG A 126 -25.27 4.32 6.15
N VAL A 127 -24.00 4.28 6.56
CA VAL A 127 -23.55 4.87 7.83
C VAL A 127 -23.26 6.36 7.65
N MET A 128 -22.91 6.80 6.45
CA MET A 128 -22.58 8.18 6.12
C MET A 128 -23.37 8.65 4.91
N SER A 129 -24.36 9.51 5.15
CA SER A 129 -25.04 10.27 4.10
C SER A 129 -24.24 11.54 3.78
N PHE A 130 -24.15 11.92 2.50
CA PHE A 130 -23.53 13.17 2.02
C PHE A 130 -21.98 13.24 2.05
N ILE A 131 -21.30 12.09 1.94
CA ILE A 131 -19.85 12.03 1.72
C ILE A 131 -19.57 11.40 0.36
N ASP A 132 -18.70 12.04 -0.43
CA ASP A 132 -18.26 11.50 -1.71
C ASP A 132 -17.24 10.38 -1.51
N ILE A 133 -17.42 9.25 -2.18
CA ILE A 133 -16.49 8.11 -2.09
C ILE A 133 -15.74 7.98 -3.40
N HIS A 134 -14.41 8.16 -3.34
CA HIS A 134 -13.49 7.98 -4.45
C HIS A 134 -12.83 6.61 -4.36
N ILE A 135 -13.20 5.71 -5.27
CA ILE A 135 -12.55 4.40 -5.41
C ILE A 135 -11.40 4.54 -6.40
N VAL A 136 -10.17 4.46 -5.92
CA VAL A 136 -8.97 4.52 -6.75
C VAL A 136 -8.54 3.10 -7.09
N SER A 137 -8.65 2.78 -8.38
CA SER A 137 -7.98 1.61 -8.93
C SER A 137 -6.53 1.96 -9.24
N PHE A 138 -5.62 1.10 -8.83
CA PHE A 138 -4.27 1.08 -9.37
C PHE A 138 -4.27 -0.05 -10.38
N ASP A 139 -3.65 0.18 -11.55
CA ASP A 139 -3.41 -0.90 -12.50
C ASP A 139 -2.90 -2.11 -11.70
N ARG A 140 -3.69 -3.19 -11.75
CA ARG A 140 -3.21 -4.50 -11.38
C ARG A 140 -1.89 -4.64 -12.13
N GLU A 141 -0.85 -5.06 -11.43
CA GLU A 141 0.32 -5.56 -12.14
C GLU A 141 -0.21 -6.47 -13.24
N VAL A 142 0.14 -6.16 -14.50
CA VAL A 142 -0.44 -6.75 -15.71
C VAL A 142 -0.72 -8.23 -15.45
N HIS A 143 -2.00 -8.56 -15.24
CA HIS A 143 -2.42 -9.95 -15.13
C HIS A 143 -2.42 -10.49 -16.55
N THR A 144 -1.32 -11.12 -16.95
CA THR A 144 -1.27 -11.89 -18.19
C THR A 144 -2.13 -13.13 -18.00
N GLU A 145 -2.69 -13.68 -19.08
CA GLU A 145 -3.54 -14.90 -19.07
C GLU A 145 -2.86 -16.15 -18.44
N GLU A 146 -1.58 -16.07 -18.10
CA GLU A 146 -0.77 -17.06 -17.37
C GLU A 146 -1.07 -17.14 -15.86
N ASP A 147 -1.82 -16.18 -15.28
CA ASP A 147 -2.04 -16.08 -13.83
C ASP A 147 -2.98 -17.15 -13.24
N SER A 148 -3.61 -18.00 -14.07
CA SER A 148 -4.38 -19.16 -13.58
C SER A 148 -3.51 -20.27 -12.98
N SER A 149 -2.20 -20.24 -13.22
CA SER A 149 -1.22 -21.20 -12.71
C SER A 149 -0.54 -20.78 -11.40
N PHE A 150 -0.85 -19.57 -10.87
CA PHE A 150 -0.16 -19.00 -9.72
C PHE A 150 -1.14 -18.57 -8.60
N GLU A 151 -0.68 -18.68 -7.36
CA GLU A 151 -1.33 -18.12 -6.18
C GLU A 151 -1.34 -16.58 -6.24
N GLY A 152 -2.13 -15.95 -5.36
CA GLY A 152 -2.16 -14.49 -5.25
C GLY A 152 -0.78 -13.92 -4.91
N GLY A 153 -0.37 -12.88 -5.64
CA GLY A 153 0.96 -12.29 -5.49
C GLY A 153 1.23 -11.74 -4.08
N VAL A 154 2.40 -12.06 -3.54
CA VAL A 154 2.89 -11.61 -2.22
C VAL A 154 4.04 -10.63 -2.43
N ARG A 155 3.97 -9.46 -1.80
CA ARG A 155 5.10 -8.50 -1.82
C ARG A 155 6.29 -9.13 -1.11
N CYS A 156 7.46 -9.06 -1.73
CA CYS A 156 8.68 -9.61 -1.18
C CYS A 156 9.89 -8.87 -1.76
N PHE A 157 11.05 -9.29 -1.30
CA PHE A 157 12.32 -8.66 -1.56
C PHE A 157 13.33 -9.67 -2.06
N LEU A 158 14.34 -9.20 -2.79
CA LEU A 158 15.50 -10.00 -3.15
C LEU A 158 16.73 -9.52 -2.41
N LEU A 159 17.37 -10.45 -1.70
CA LEU A 159 18.70 -10.28 -1.16
C LEU A 159 19.73 -10.88 -2.09
N LYS A 160 20.93 -10.31 -2.11
CA LYS A 160 22.05 -10.86 -2.86
C LYS A 160 22.89 -11.75 -1.93
N GLU A 161 22.98 -13.04 -2.24
CA GLU A 161 23.80 -14.01 -1.50
C GLU A 161 24.76 -14.71 -2.47
N GLU A 162 26.06 -14.63 -2.23
CA GLU A 162 27.13 -15.37 -2.94
C GLU A 162 27.08 -15.36 -4.50
N GLY A 163 26.35 -14.41 -5.11
CA GLY A 163 26.20 -14.30 -6.57
C GLY A 163 24.77 -14.57 -7.06
N ASP A 164 23.94 -15.22 -6.25
CA ASP A 164 22.53 -15.47 -6.50
C ASP A 164 21.64 -14.43 -5.80
N TYR A 165 20.34 -14.49 -6.09
CA TYR A 165 19.34 -13.76 -5.33
C TYR A 165 18.40 -14.71 -4.58
N VAL A 166 18.06 -14.35 -3.35
CA VAL A 166 17.18 -15.12 -2.48
C VAL A 166 15.94 -14.30 -2.16
N LEU A 167 14.76 -14.93 -2.26
CA LEU A 167 13.51 -14.35 -1.82
C LEU A 167 13.52 -14.16 -0.31
N SER A 168 13.14 -12.96 0.13
CA SER A 168 12.78 -12.67 1.50
C SER A 168 11.40 -12.03 1.54
N PHE A 169 10.55 -12.55 2.40
CA PHE A 169 9.23 -11.98 2.65
C PHE A 169 9.26 -10.86 3.69
N SER A 170 10.38 -10.68 4.39
CA SER A 170 10.56 -9.62 5.37
C SER A 170 11.51 -8.55 4.85
N CYS A 171 11.22 -7.29 5.20
CA CYS A 171 12.09 -6.16 4.89
C CYS A 171 13.30 -6.15 5.83
N ILE A 172 14.45 -6.66 5.38
CA ILE A 172 15.71 -6.72 6.14
C ILE A 172 16.81 -5.85 5.50
N ARG A 173 17.94 -5.67 6.20
CA ARG A 173 19.09 -4.93 5.64
C ARG A 173 19.62 -5.67 4.39
N ASP A 174 20.19 -4.93 3.44
CA ASP A 174 20.84 -5.46 2.21
C ASP A 174 19.90 -6.01 1.10
N ILE A 175 18.61 -5.68 1.14
CA ILE A 175 17.68 -5.82 0.01
C ILE A 175 18.13 -5.07 -1.25
N CYS A 176 18.20 -5.78 -2.37
CA CYS A 176 18.52 -5.23 -3.68
C CYS A 176 17.26 -4.89 -4.50
N TYR A 177 16.21 -5.71 -4.39
CA TYR A 177 14.98 -5.52 -5.14
C TYR A 177 13.74 -5.62 -4.29
N GLU A 178 12.73 -4.85 -4.65
CA GLU A 178 11.37 -4.95 -4.17
C GLU A 178 10.45 -5.32 -5.34
N GLY A 179 9.55 -6.28 -5.11
CA GLY A 179 8.61 -6.73 -6.12
C GLY A 179 7.50 -7.59 -5.54
N ILE A 180 6.82 -8.33 -6.41
CA ILE A 180 5.76 -9.27 -6.07
C ILE A 180 6.14 -10.66 -6.56
N PHE A 181 6.09 -11.63 -5.65
CA PHE A 181 6.26 -13.04 -5.95
C PHE A 181 4.89 -13.71 -6.11
N TYR A 182 4.71 -14.41 -7.22
CA TYR A 182 3.54 -15.23 -7.52
C TYR A 182 3.99 -16.68 -7.49
N LYS A 183 3.60 -17.39 -6.42
CA LYS A 183 3.94 -18.80 -6.22
C LYS A 183 3.14 -19.68 -7.17
N GLU A 184 3.75 -20.68 -7.77
CA GLU A 184 3.06 -21.65 -8.62
C GLU A 184 2.11 -22.52 -7.78
N ILE A 185 0.91 -22.77 -8.28
CA ILE A 185 -0.10 -23.59 -7.59
C ILE A 185 0.36 -25.05 -7.59
N GLY A 186 0.29 -25.71 -6.43
CA GLY A 186 0.58 -27.15 -6.31
C GLY A 186 2.03 -27.50 -5.98
N THR A 187 2.82 -26.54 -5.49
CA THR A 187 4.18 -26.77 -5.00
C THR A 187 4.33 -26.37 -3.53
N ASP A 188 5.04 -27.18 -2.75
CA ASP A 188 5.37 -26.90 -1.35
C ASP A 188 6.56 -25.92 -1.20
N PHE A 189 7.34 -25.75 -2.27
CA PHE A 189 8.50 -24.85 -2.33
C PHE A 189 8.11 -23.49 -2.91
N ASN A 190 8.94 -22.47 -2.67
CA ASN A 190 8.78 -21.13 -3.27
C ASN A 190 9.25 -21.12 -4.74
N ASN A 191 8.55 -21.89 -5.57
CA ASN A 191 8.67 -21.86 -7.02
C ASN A 191 7.63 -20.90 -7.61
N GLY A 192 8.01 -20.13 -8.62
CA GLY A 192 7.08 -19.21 -9.27
C GLY A 192 7.80 -18.05 -9.93
N ILE A 193 7.12 -16.91 -10.03
CA ILE A 193 7.65 -15.74 -10.72
C ILE A 193 7.77 -14.55 -9.78
N PHE A 194 8.91 -13.86 -9.83
CA PHE A 194 9.11 -12.58 -9.17
C PHE A 194 9.03 -11.45 -10.21
N ARG A 195 8.07 -10.54 -10.02
CA ARG A 195 7.87 -9.36 -10.87
C ARG A 195 8.35 -8.11 -10.12
N TYR A 196 9.11 -7.25 -10.79
CA TYR A 196 9.59 -6.00 -10.22
C TYR A 196 9.59 -4.88 -11.27
N VAL A 197 9.50 -3.64 -10.81
CA VAL A 197 9.51 -2.46 -11.68
C VAL A 197 10.84 -1.73 -11.57
N HIS A 198 11.45 -1.42 -12.72
CA HIS A 198 12.64 -0.59 -12.81
C HIS A 198 12.48 0.44 -13.94
N ASN A 199 12.68 1.74 -13.63
CA ASN A 199 12.48 2.85 -14.58
C ASN A 199 11.13 2.82 -15.32
N GLY A 200 10.05 2.44 -14.62
CA GLY A 200 8.70 2.36 -15.18
C GLY A 200 8.46 1.18 -16.13
N LYS A 201 9.41 0.26 -16.27
CA LYS A 201 9.23 -1.01 -17.00
C LYS A 201 9.16 -2.17 -16.02
N THR A 202 8.25 -3.09 -16.29
CA THR A 202 8.10 -4.34 -15.53
C THR A 202 9.08 -5.38 -16.05
N TYR A 203 9.72 -6.08 -15.12
CA TYR A 203 10.62 -7.20 -15.35
C TYR A 203 10.10 -8.42 -14.58
N GLN A 204 10.37 -9.60 -15.10
CA GLN A 204 9.96 -10.87 -14.50
C GLN A 204 11.14 -11.83 -14.52
N VAL A 205 11.29 -12.58 -13.42
CA VAL A 205 12.31 -13.63 -13.27
C VAL A 205 11.72 -14.86 -12.61
N GLN A 206 12.26 -16.02 -12.95
CA GLN A 206 11.85 -17.30 -12.38
C GLN A 206 12.52 -17.49 -11.02
N VAL A 207 11.73 -17.94 -10.06
CA VAL A 207 12.19 -18.37 -8.75
C VAL A 207 12.09 -19.89 -8.69
N HIS A 208 13.19 -20.51 -8.31
CA HIS A 208 13.27 -21.94 -8.05
C HIS A 208 13.75 -22.14 -6.62
N ASP A 209 12.90 -22.76 -5.79
CA ASP A 209 13.17 -23.05 -4.39
C ASP A 209 13.75 -21.85 -3.63
N ASN A 210 13.00 -20.74 -3.62
CA ASN A 210 13.36 -19.49 -2.96
C ASN A 210 14.57 -18.74 -3.57
N LYS A 211 15.17 -19.24 -4.65
CA LYS A 211 16.36 -18.66 -5.29
C LYS A 211 16.13 -18.26 -6.73
N ILE A 212 16.86 -17.23 -7.16
CA ILE A 212 17.01 -16.82 -8.55
C ILE A 212 18.50 -16.94 -8.86
N THR A 213 18.83 -17.94 -9.65
CA THR A 213 20.20 -18.24 -10.09
C THR A 213 20.55 -17.50 -11.38
N GLU A 214 19.57 -16.89 -12.05
CA GLU A 214 19.81 -16.10 -13.26
C GLU A 214 20.19 -14.65 -12.92
N PRO A 215 21.17 -14.07 -13.63
CA PRO A 215 21.57 -12.69 -13.40
C PRO A 215 20.44 -11.73 -13.80
N LEU A 216 20.06 -10.86 -12.85
CA LEU A 216 19.09 -9.80 -13.07
C LEU A 216 19.64 -8.75 -14.05
N LYS A 217 18.82 -8.37 -15.04
CA LYS A 217 19.22 -7.51 -16.18
C LYS A 217 19.26 -6.02 -15.87
N THR A 218 18.88 -5.65 -14.66
CA THR A 218 18.79 -4.26 -14.18
C THR A 218 19.59 -4.13 -12.89
N PRO A 219 20.00 -2.93 -12.45
CA PRO A 219 20.42 -2.73 -11.08
C PRO A 219 19.24 -2.80 -10.11
N GLY A 220 19.53 -2.89 -8.81
CA GLY A 220 18.53 -2.88 -7.74
C GLY A 220 17.55 -1.70 -7.86
N ASN A 221 16.27 -1.96 -7.61
CA ASN A 221 15.22 -0.91 -7.62
C ASN A 221 14.98 -0.31 -6.23
N VAL A 222 15.67 -0.81 -5.20
CA VAL A 222 15.71 -0.23 -3.86
C VAL A 222 16.96 0.65 -3.73
N LYS A 223 16.79 1.90 -3.27
CA LYS A 223 17.91 2.80 -2.96
C LYS A 223 18.07 2.89 -1.45
N PHE A 224 19.18 2.40 -0.90
CA PHE A 224 19.52 2.67 0.49
C PHE A 224 19.89 4.15 0.67
N TYR A 225 19.11 4.88 1.46
CA TYR A 225 19.54 6.17 2.01
C TYR A 225 20.54 5.91 3.14
N GLY A 226 21.78 5.55 2.80
CA GLY A 226 22.72 5.09 3.83
C GLY A 226 24.19 4.90 3.45
N GLU A 227 24.67 5.30 2.28
CA GLU A 227 26.11 5.36 2.05
C GLU A 227 26.67 6.73 2.44
N LYS A 228 27.19 6.84 3.67
CA LYS A 228 28.23 7.84 3.93
C LYS A 228 29.40 7.50 3.02
N LYS A 229 29.70 8.39 2.06
CA LYS A 229 30.91 8.33 1.23
C LYS A 229 32.12 7.96 2.08
N PRO A 230 33.00 7.04 1.63
CA PRO A 230 34.28 6.86 2.28
C PRO A 230 35.03 8.20 2.20
N LYS A 231 35.46 8.70 3.36
CA LYS A 231 36.38 9.84 3.43
C LYS A 231 37.70 9.38 2.80
N GLY A 232 37.98 9.85 1.60
CA GLY A 232 39.35 9.97 1.08
C GLY A 232 40.03 11.18 1.69
#